data_AF-A0AAW2R6V5-F1
#
_entry.id   AF-A0AAW2R6V5-F1
#
_cell.length_a   1.000
_cell.length_b   1.000
_cell.length_c   1.000
_cell.angle_alpha   90.00
_cell.angle_beta   90.00
_cell.angle_gamma   90.00
#
_symmetry.space_group_name_H-M   'P 1'
#
loop_
_entity.id
_entity.type
_entity.pdbx_description
1 polymer ?
#
loop_
_entity_poly.entity_id
_entity_poly.type
_entity_poly.pdbx_seq_one_letter_code
_entity_poly.pdbx_strand_id
1 'polypeptide(L)'
;MWDPVAYALGFIDCDNISARCMLTIFALFATKTEASLLRMLKGSPDVYLSGPIRKYIMDKGGRFHLRWGCREVLYDRSADGGIYVTGLAMSKATQKKTIKADAYVAACDVPGIKRLLPQDWRESQFFDNIYKLVGVPVVTVQLRYNGWVTELRDLERARQSRQAVGLDNLLYTPDADFSCFADLALTSPEDYYLQGQGSLL
;
A
#
# COMPACT_ATOMS: atom_id res chain seq x y z
N MET A 1 9.74 -12.67 20.03
CA MET A 1 8.46 -12.11 20.55
C MET A 1 8.04 -10.85 19.82
N TRP A 2 8.96 -9.93 19.49
CA TRP A 2 8.63 -8.67 18.82
C TRP A 2 8.62 -8.77 17.29
N ASP A 3 9.23 -9.80 16.71
CA ASP A 3 9.30 -9.99 15.26
C ASP A 3 7.94 -10.00 14.56
N PRO A 4 6.85 -10.58 15.11
CA PRO A 4 5.53 -10.50 14.46
C PRO A 4 5.04 -9.07 14.27
N VAL A 5 5.34 -8.18 15.22
CA VAL A 5 5.00 -6.76 15.14
C VAL A 5 5.92 -6.06 14.13
N ALA A 6 7.22 -6.36 14.14
CA ALA A 6 8.17 -5.79 13.19
C ALA A 6 7.84 -6.20 11.74
N TYR A 7 7.55 -7.48 11.51
CA TYR A 7 7.14 -7.99 10.20
C TYR A 7 5.78 -7.42 9.75
N ALA A 8 4.84 -7.21 10.67
CA ALA A 8 3.57 -6.58 10.35
C ALA A 8 3.70 -5.12 9.90
N LEU A 9 4.67 -4.40 10.44
CA LEU A 9 4.86 -2.97 10.17
C LEU A 9 5.79 -2.69 9.00
N GLY A 10 6.88 -3.45 8.90
CA GLY A 10 7.97 -3.17 7.96
C GLY A 10 8.44 -4.37 7.15
N PHE A 11 7.85 -5.56 7.35
CA PHE A 11 8.24 -6.81 6.69
C PHE A 11 9.72 -7.18 6.88
N ILE A 12 10.32 -6.73 7.98
CA ILE A 12 11.69 -7.03 8.40
C ILE A 12 11.71 -7.36 9.90
N ASP A 13 12.70 -8.13 10.34
CA ASP A 13 12.84 -8.56 11.73
C ASP A 13 13.25 -7.42 12.67
N CYS A 14 13.27 -7.71 13.98
CA CYS A 14 13.68 -6.75 14.99
C CYS A 14 15.16 -6.36 14.94
N ASP A 15 16.03 -7.17 14.33
CA ASP A 15 17.46 -6.87 14.21
C ASP A 15 17.72 -5.82 13.11
N ASN A 16 16.84 -5.75 12.11
CA ASN A 16 16.97 -4.87 10.96
C ASN A 16 16.04 -3.64 11.01
N ILE A 17 14.94 -3.69 11.77
CA ILE A 17 14.01 -2.54 11.86
C ILE A 17 14.57 -1.42 12.73
N SER A 18 14.35 -0.17 12.31
CA SER A 18 14.69 0.98 13.16
C SER A 18 13.79 1.03 14.39
N ALA A 19 14.39 1.16 15.58
CA ALA A 19 13.67 1.38 16.83
C ALA A 19 12.72 2.59 16.78
N ARG A 20 13.04 3.62 15.96
CA ARG A 20 12.17 4.79 15.77
C ARG A 20 10.81 4.39 15.18
N CYS A 21 10.78 3.45 14.23
CA CYS A 21 9.54 2.97 13.63
C CYS A 21 8.63 2.34 14.71
N MET A 22 9.20 1.43 15.51
CA MET A 22 8.50 0.74 16.60
C MET A 22 8.01 1.71 17.68
N LEU A 23 8.85 2.63 18.15
CA LEU A 23 8.47 3.59 19.18
C LEU A 23 7.37 4.55 18.71
N THR A 24 7.35 4.90 17.42
CA THR A 24 6.32 5.78 16.85
C THR A 24 4.95 5.11 16.91
N ILE A 25 4.84 3.83 16.54
CA ILE A 25 3.56 3.12 16.58
C ILE A 25 3.12 2.84 18.01
N PHE A 26 4.04 2.50 18.92
CA PHE A 26 3.71 2.28 20.32
C PHE A 26 3.24 3.56 21.00
N ALA A 27 3.86 4.70 20.68
CA ALA A 27 3.37 6.00 21.14
C ALA A 27 1.96 6.29 20.63
N LEU A 28 1.65 5.96 19.37
CA LEU A 28 0.31 6.12 18.81
C LEU A 28 -0.72 5.28 19.58
N PHE A 29 -0.44 4.01 19.83
CA PHE A 29 -1.34 3.12 20.56
C PHE A 29 -1.49 3.51 22.03
N ALA A 30 -0.42 3.98 22.67
CA ALA A 30 -0.45 4.42 24.06
C ALA A 30 -1.26 5.72 24.25
N THR A 31 -1.31 6.59 23.24
CA THR A 31 -1.94 7.92 23.36
C THR A 31 -3.36 7.98 22.80
N LYS A 32 -3.78 7.01 21.98
CA LYS A 32 -5.11 6.98 21.38
C LYS A 32 -5.78 5.64 21.65
N THR A 33 -6.78 5.65 22.52
CA THR A 33 -7.51 4.46 23.01
C THR A 33 -8.03 3.55 21.90
N GLU A 34 -8.48 4.13 20.77
CA GLU A 34 -9.02 3.35 19.65
C GLU A 34 -8.01 3.09 18.53
N ALA A 35 -6.77 3.60 18.62
CA ALA A 35 -5.81 3.47 17.53
C ALA A 35 -5.30 2.04 17.31
N SER A 36 -5.46 1.16 18.31
CA SER A 36 -5.15 -0.27 18.20
C SER A 36 -6.28 -1.10 17.57
N LEU A 37 -7.47 -0.52 17.36
CA LEU A 37 -8.57 -1.22 16.69
C LEU A 37 -8.33 -1.25 15.19
N LEU A 38 -8.03 -2.44 14.68
CA LEU A 38 -7.88 -2.67 13.26
C LEU A 38 -9.25 -2.86 12.61
N ARG A 39 -9.45 -2.20 11.48
CA ARG A 39 -10.65 -2.34 10.65
C ARG A 39 -10.21 -2.64 9.22
N MET A 40 -10.79 -3.68 8.66
CA MET A 40 -10.55 -4.05 7.27
C MET A 40 -11.53 -3.31 6.36
N LEU A 41 -11.09 -3.01 5.14
CA LEU A 41 -11.99 -2.47 4.14
C LEU A 41 -12.99 -3.57 3.78
N LYS A 42 -14.28 -3.23 3.62
CA LYS A 42 -15.34 -4.22 3.41
C LYS A 42 -15.27 -4.99 2.08
N GLY A 43 -14.42 -4.56 1.16
CA GLY A 43 -14.17 -5.19 -0.13
C GLY A 43 -12.94 -4.57 -0.81
N SER A 44 -12.88 -4.68 -2.13
CA SER A 44 -11.79 -4.20 -2.98
C SER A 44 -11.44 -2.72 -2.73
N PRO A 45 -10.16 -2.40 -2.52
CA PRO A 45 -9.68 -1.03 -2.42
C PRO A 45 -9.97 -0.15 -3.65
N ASP A 46 -10.12 -0.72 -4.85
CA ASP A 46 -10.52 0.09 -6.02
C ASP A 46 -11.98 0.56 -5.90
N VAL A 47 -12.86 -0.28 -5.37
CA VAL A 47 -14.30 0.03 -5.27
C VAL A 47 -14.59 0.90 -4.05
N TYR A 48 -14.01 0.58 -2.90
CA TYR A 48 -14.42 1.17 -1.61
C TYR A 48 -13.47 2.24 -1.07
N LEU A 49 -12.31 2.46 -1.69
CA LEU A 49 -11.37 3.51 -1.29
C LEU A 49 -10.99 4.42 -2.46
N SER A 50 -10.31 3.86 -3.47
CA SER A 50 -9.78 4.63 -4.60
C SER A 50 -10.89 5.15 -5.53
N GLY A 51 -11.96 4.37 -5.70
CA GLY A 51 -13.11 4.69 -6.55
C GLY A 51 -13.84 5.96 -6.10
N PRO A 52 -14.26 6.07 -4.82
CA PRO A 52 -14.87 7.28 -4.29
C PRO A 52 -13.96 8.51 -4.41
N ILE A 53 -12.67 8.36 -4.12
CA ILE A 53 -11.67 9.44 -4.26
C ILE A 53 -11.57 9.88 -5.73
N ARG A 54 -11.46 8.93 -6.66
CA ARG A 54 -11.42 9.18 -8.11
C ARG A 54 -12.67 9.91 -8.58
N LYS A 55 -13.86 9.47 -8.14
CA LYS A 55 -15.13 10.11 -8.47
C LYS A 55 -15.15 11.56 -7.98
N TYR A 56 -14.82 11.79 -6.71
CA TYR A 56 -14.78 13.14 -6.13
C TYR A 56 -13.86 14.08 -6.93
N ILE A 57 -12.66 13.62 -7.28
CA ILE A 57 -11.71 14.40 -8.08
C ILE A 57 -12.27 14.71 -9.47
N MET A 58 -12.91 13.73 -10.14
CA MET A 58 -13.50 13.92 -11.47
C MET A 58 -14.71 14.86 -11.45
N ASP A 59 -15.58 14.75 -10.44
CA ASP A 59 -16.72 15.65 -10.25
C ASP A 59 -16.28 17.12 -10.07
N LYS A 60 -15.05 17.33 -9.57
CA LYS A 60 -14.41 18.64 -9.41
C LYS A 60 -13.58 19.07 -10.64
N GLY A 61 -13.66 18.35 -11.75
CA GLY A 61 -12.98 18.67 -13.00
C GLY A 61 -11.55 18.11 -13.12
N GLY A 62 -11.10 17.33 -12.14
CA GLY A 62 -9.82 16.60 -12.20
C GLY A 62 -9.84 15.51 -13.27
N ARG A 63 -8.65 15.16 -13.79
CA ARG A 63 -8.51 14.25 -14.94
C ARG A 63 -7.52 13.14 -14.63
N PHE A 64 -7.92 11.90 -14.94
CA PHE A 64 -7.06 10.73 -14.80
C PHE A 64 -6.61 10.25 -16.19
N HIS A 65 -5.29 10.18 -16.39
CA HIS A 65 -4.69 9.73 -17.64
C HIS A 65 -3.99 8.38 -17.44
N LEU A 66 -4.76 7.30 -17.51
CA LEU A 66 -4.23 5.94 -17.33
C LEU A 66 -3.34 5.50 -18.50
N ARG A 67 -2.36 4.65 -18.19
CA ARG A 67 -1.36 4.09 -19.13
C ARG A 67 -0.48 5.15 -19.80
N TRP A 68 -0.33 6.32 -19.17
CA TRP A 68 0.65 7.33 -19.54
C TRP A 68 1.81 7.29 -18.56
N GLY A 69 2.97 6.87 -19.03
CA GLY A 69 4.19 6.86 -18.22
C GLY A 69 4.96 8.17 -18.37
N CYS A 70 5.34 8.78 -17.24
CA CYS A 70 6.31 9.87 -17.22
C CYS A 70 7.70 9.32 -17.52
N ARG A 71 8.35 9.85 -18.55
CA ARG A 71 9.67 9.40 -19.02
C ARG A 71 10.79 10.29 -18.52
N GLU A 72 10.51 11.58 -18.42
CA GLU A 72 11.50 12.58 -18.08
C GLU A 72 10.83 13.79 -17.43
N VAL A 73 11.52 14.35 -16.42
CA VAL A 73 11.20 15.66 -15.87
C VAL A 73 11.99 16.69 -16.67
N LEU A 74 11.29 17.57 -17.39
CA LEU A 74 11.92 18.68 -18.09
C LEU A 74 12.07 19.83 -17.10
N TYR A 75 13.28 20.34 -16.94
CA TYR A 75 13.59 21.37 -15.96
C TYR A 75 14.67 22.31 -16.50
N ASP A 76 14.79 23.45 -15.86
CA ASP A 76 15.81 24.45 -16.15
C ASP A 76 16.30 25.09 -14.84
N ARG A 77 17.36 25.89 -14.91
CA ARG A 77 17.95 26.59 -13.78
C ARG A 77 17.73 28.10 -13.92
N SER A 78 17.32 28.76 -12.84
CA SER A 78 17.29 30.22 -12.76
C SER A 78 18.71 30.78 -12.58
N ALA A 79 18.87 32.09 -12.79
CA ALA A 79 20.18 32.76 -12.71
C ALA A 79 20.85 32.66 -11.33
N ASP A 80 20.06 32.43 -10.27
CA ASP A 80 20.49 32.19 -8.89
C ASP A 80 20.82 30.71 -8.60
N GLY A 81 20.70 29.83 -9.60
CA GLY A 81 20.94 28.39 -9.48
C GLY A 81 19.75 27.57 -8.98
N GLY A 82 18.60 28.20 -8.73
CA GLY A 82 17.35 27.50 -8.40
C GLY A 82 16.86 26.59 -9.54
N ILE A 83 16.32 25.43 -9.20
CA ILE A 83 15.79 24.49 -10.20
C ILE A 83 14.27 24.68 -10.31
N TYR A 84 13.76 24.77 -11.53
CA TYR A 84 12.32 24.81 -11.78
C TYR A 84 11.92 23.86 -12.92
N VAL A 85 10.75 23.22 -12.78
CA VAL A 85 10.24 22.26 -13.75
C VAL A 85 9.46 22.98 -14.85
N THR A 86 9.80 22.70 -16.11
CA THR A 86 9.16 23.31 -17.29
C THR A 86 8.12 22.38 -17.93
N GLY A 87 8.14 21.08 -17.60
CA GLY A 87 7.14 20.11 -18.03
C GLY A 87 7.48 18.67 -17.68
N LEU A 88 6.54 17.77 -17.95
CA LEU A 88 6.75 16.32 -17.87
C LEU A 88 6.60 15.70 -19.27
N ALA A 89 7.63 14.99 -19.72
CA ALA A 89 7.57 14.22 -20.95
C ALA A 89 6.83 12.91 -20.70
N MET A 90 5.62 12.79 -21.25
CA MET A 90 4.73 11.65 -21.07
C MET A 90 4.67 10.81 -22.34
N SER A 91 4.51 9.49 -22.19
CA SER A 91 4.31 8.57 -23.32
C SER A 91 3.25 7.52 -23.07
N LYS A 92 2.58 7.08 -24.14
CA LYS A 92 1.64 5.95 -24.16
C LYS A 92 1.72 5.27 -25.52
N ALA A 93 2.17 4.02 -25.55
CA ALA A 93 2.45 3.30 -26.80
C ALA A 93 3.32 4.16 -27.75
N THR A 94 2.82 4.52 -28.93
CA THR A 94 3.52 5.37 -29.91
C THR A 94 3.32 6.88 -29.69
N GLN A 95 2.44 7.27 -28.76
CA GLN A 95 2.12 8.67 -28.49
C GLN A 95 3.11 9.28 -27.49
N LYS A 96 3.51 10.52 -27.74
CA LYS A 96 4.32 11.35 -26.84
C LYS A 96 3.65 12.71 -26.68
N LYS A 97 3.72 13.27 -25.47
CA LYS A 97 3.29 14.65 -25.21
C LYS A 97 4.07 15.22 -24.04
N THR A 98 4.24 16.53 -24.05
CA THR A 98 4.76 17.27 -22.89
C THR A 98 3.59 17.89 -22.13
N ILE A 99 3.51 17.63 -20.84
CA ILE A 99 2.50 18.23 -19.97
C ILE A 99 3.13 19.41 -19.22
N LYS A 100 2.48 20.56 -19.31
CA LYS A 100 2.82 21.76 -18.54
C LYS A 100 1.74 22.04 -17.50
N ALA A 101 2.16 22.49 -16.33
CA ALA A 101 1.30 22.85 -15.21
C ALA A 101 2.01 23.89 -14.34
N ASP A 102 1.24 24.55 -13.46
CA ASP A 102 1.77 25.52 -12.50
C ASP A 102 2.55 24.84 -11.36
N ALA A 103 2.24 23.58 -11.06
CA ALA A 103 2.93 22.77 -10.07
C ALA A 103 3.00 21.29 -10.51
N TYR A 104 4.06 20.61 -10.08
CA TYR A 104 4.31 19.20 -10.38
C TYR A 104 4.52 18.42 -9.09
N VAL A 105 3.85 17.27 -8.97
CA VAL A 105 3.99 16.36 -7.83
C VAL A 105 4.29 14.96 -8.36
N ALA A 106 5.40 14.37 -7.90
CA ALA A 106 5.78 13.00 -8.22
C ALA A 106 5.42 12.07 -7.04
N ALA A 107 4.23 11.50 -7.08
CA ALA A 107 3.77 10.50 -6.10
C ALA A 107 4.20 9.08 -6.53
N CYS A 108 5.50 8.85 -6.69
CA CYS A 108 6.07 7.56 -7.09
C CYS A 108 6.57 6.76 -5.89
N ASP A 109 6.65 5.45 -6.04
CA ASP A 109 7.39 4.58 -5.14
C ASP A 109 8.90 4.83 -5.23
N VAL A 110 9.69 4.23 -4.32
CA VAL A 110 11.14 4.44 -4.25
C VAL A 110 11.86 4.08 -5.57
N PRO A 111 11.61 2.93 -6.21
CA PRO A 111 12.18 2.63 -7.54
C PRO A 111 11.72 3.62 -8.62
N GLY A 112 10.43 3.97 -8.64
CA GLY A 112 9.86 4.88 -9.62
C GLY A 112 10.45 6.29 -9.54
N ILE A 113 10.59 6.85 -8.33
CA ILE A 113 11.17 8.18 -8.15
C ILE A 113 12.66 8.20 -8.45
N LYS A 114 13.42 7.16 -8.07
CA LYS A 114 14.86 7.05 -8.41
C LYS A 114 15.11 7.02 -9.91
N ARG A 115 14.19 6.42 -10.67
CA ARG A 115 14.24 6.39 -12.14
C ARG A 115 13.82 7.72 -12.76
N LEU A 116 12.89 8.44 -12.13
CA LEU A 116 12.32 9.67 -12.67
C LEU A 116 13.18 10.91 -12.39
N LEU A 117 13.85 10.95 -11.23
CA LEU A 117 14.67 12.09 -10.83
C LEU A 117 15.86 12.28 -11.80
N PRO A 118 16.09 13.51 -12.30
CA PRO A 118 17.29 13.83 -13.06
C PRO A 118 18.55 13.56 -12.23
N GLN A 119 19.60 13.01 -12.86
CA GLN A 119 20.83 12.67 -12.15
C GLN A 119 21.51 13.90 -11.53
N ASP A 120 21.52 15.04 -12.22
CA ASP A 120 22.13 16.28 -11.76
C ASP A 120 21.48 16.81 -10.47
N TRP A 121 20.22 16.45 -10.19
CA TRP A 121 19.56 16.87 -8.96
C TRP A 121 20.17 16.22 -7.72
N ARG A 122 20.93 15.12 -7.89
CA ARG A 122 21.66 14.45 -6.81
C ARG A 122 22.84 15.28 -6.28
N GLU A 123 23.22 16.37 -6.94
CA GLU A 123 24.13 17.37 -6.36
C GLU A 123 23.56 17.92 -5.03
N SER A 124 22.22 17.95 -4.89
CA SER A 124 21.55 18.28 -3.63
C SER A 124 21.41 17.05 -2.74
N GLN A 125 21.87 17.19 -1.49
CA GLN A 125 21.73 16.16 -0.46
C GLN A 125 20.27 15.72 -0.26
N PHE A 126 19.30 16.62 -0.47
CA PHE A 126 17.88 16.31 -0.36
C PHE A 126 17.47 15.19 -1.33
N PHE A 127 17.84 15.31 -2.60
CA PHE A 127 17.52 14.30 -3.60
C PHE A 127 18.45 13.08 -3.52
N ASP A 128 19.73 13.27 -3.16
CA ASP A 128 20.66 12.14 -3.03
C ASP A 128 20.25 11.19 -1.90
N ASN A 129 19.68 11.70 -0.79
CA ASN A 129 19.20 10.87 0.30
C ASN A 129 18.11 9.86 -0.14
N ILE A 130 17.34 10.14 -1.20
CA ILE A 130 16.36 9.19 -1.75
C ILE A 130 17.06 7.91 -2.24
N TYR A 131 18.29 8.00 -2.73
CA TYR A 131 19.05 6.87 -3.24
C TYR A 131 19.49 5.90 -2.15
N LYS A 132 19.52 6.34 -0.88
CA LYS A 132 19.80 5.49 0.29
C LYS A 132 18.61 4.60 0.68
N LEU A 133 17.41 4.90 0.20
CA LEU A 133 16.20 4.13 0.49
C LEU A 133 16.16 2.86 -0.36
N VAL A 134 15.99 1.69 0.24
CA VAL A 134 15.84 0.42 -0.47
C VAL A 134 14.49 -0.18 -0.10
N GLY A 135 13.76 -0.65 -1.12
CA GLY A 135 12.49 -1.33 -0.90
C GLY A 135 12.70 -2.71 -0.29
N VAL A 136 11.84 -3.10 0.64
CA VAL A 136 11.79 -4.45 1.19
C VAL A 136 10.94 -5.32 0.27
N PRO A 137 11.42 -6.50 -0.15
CA PRO A 137 10.60 -7.43 -0.93
C PRO A 137 9.49 -8.02 -0.06
N VAL A 138 8.28 -8.11 -0.61
CA VAL A 138 7.10 -8.65 0.09
C VAL A 138 6.35 -9.58 -0.86
N VAL A 139 5.82 -10.67 -0.31
CA VAL A 139 4.96 -11.61 -1.01
C VAL A 139 3.60 -11.63 -0.34
N THR A 140 2.54 -11.53 -1.14
CA THR A 140 1.16 -11.74 -0.68
C THR A 140 0.68 -13.06 -1.26
N VAL A 141 0.17 -13.94 -0.39
CA VAL A 141 -0.39 -15.23 -0.77
C VAL A 141 -1.89 -15.20 -0.56
N GLN A 142 -2.65 -15.64 -1.56
CA GLN A 142 -4.09 -15.82 -1.48
C GLN A 142 -4.40 -17.32 -1.55
N LEU A 143 -5.08 -17.83 -0.53
CA LEU A 143 -5.43 -19.25 -0.41
C LEU A 143 -6.94 -19.37 -0.26
N ARG A 144 -7.52 -20.37 -0.92
CA ARG A 144 -8.95 -20.67 -0.83
C ARG A 144 -9.17 -21.97 -0.08
N TYR A 145 -10.14 -21.96 0.83
CA TYR A 145 -10.49 -23.09 1.67
C TYR A 145 -11.98 -23.42 1.53
N ASN A 146 -12.33 -24.69 1.78
CA ASN A 146 -13.72 -25.17 1.75
C ASN A 146 -14.50 -24.85 3.05
N GLY A 147 -13.96 -23.97 3.90
CA GLY A 147 -14.45 -23.64 5.23
C GLY A 147 -13.74 -22.43 5.81
N TRP A 148 -14.00 -22.12 7.08
CA TRP A 148 -13.48 -20.94 7.78
C TRP A 148 -12.12 -21.22 8.39
N VAL A 149 -11.13 -20.36 8.11
CA VAL A 149 -9.71 -20.63 8.44
C VAL A 149 -9.38 -20.29 9.90
N THR A 150 -10.20 -19.45 10.51
CA THR A 150 -9.94 -18.90 11.85
C THR A 150 -10.70 -19.62 12.97
N GLU A 151 -11.60 -20.57 12.65
CA GLU A 151 -12.26 -21.44 13.61
C GLU A 151 -11.46 -22.74 13.80
N LEU A 152 -10.49 -22.74 14.70
CA LEU A 152 -9.53 -23.84 14.86
C LEU A 152 -9.97 -24.92 15.87
N ARG A 153 -11.00 -24.66 16.69
CA ARG A 153 -11.37 -25.56 17.79
C ARG A 153 -12.41 -26.61 17.41
N ASP A 154 -13.25 -26.29 16.44
CA ASP A 154 -14.35 -27.14 16.01
C ASP A 154 -14.31 -27.32 14.49
N LEU A 155 -13.83 -28.47 14.04
CA LEU A 155 -13.66 -28.78 12.62
C LEU A 155 -15.00 -28.91 11.88
N GLU A 156 -16.07 -29.35 12.54
CA GLU A 156 -17.39 -29.42 11.92
C GLU A 156 -17.93 -28.01 11.68
N ARG A 157 -17.76 -27.14 12.67
CA ARG A 157 -18.15 -25.73 12.59
C ARG A 157 -17.29 -24.94 11.61
N ALA A 158 -16.01 -25.25 11.49
CA ALA A 158 -15.13 -24.66 10.49
C ALA A 158 -15.51 -25.09 9.06
N ARG A 159 -15.98 -26.32 8.86
CA ARG A 159 -16.32 -26.86 7.53
C ARG A 159 -17.70 -26.50 7.02
N GLN A 160 -18.63 -26.09 7.90
CA GLN A 160 -19.95 -25.67 7.43
C GLN A 160 -19.87 -24.32 6.70
N SER A 161 -20.67 -24.14 5.64
CA SER A 161 -20.70 -22.90 4.84
C SER A 161 -21.99 -22.07 5.02
N ARG A 162 -22.85 -22.46 5.97
CA ARG A 162 -24.17 -21.84 6.20
C ARG A 162 -24.07 -20.55 7.00
N GLN A 163 -23.11 -20.47 7.91
CA GLN A 163 -22.91 -19.34 8.80
C GLN A 163 -21.43 -18.96 8.85
N ALA A 164 -21.14 -17.67 8.73
CA ALA A 164 -19.82 -17.11 9.01
C ALA A 164 -19.41 -17.39 10.46
N VAL A 165 -18.29 -18.09 10.65
CA VAL A 165 -17.70 -18.38 11.96
C VAL A 165 -16.20 -18.13 11.90
N GLY A 166 -15.59 -17.82 13.05
CA GLY A 166 -14.17 -17.50 13.14
C GLY A 166 -13.93 -16.06 13.59
N LEU A 167 -12.72 -15.57 13.35
CA LEU A 167 -12.23 -14.27 13.79
C LEU A 167 -12.33 -13.25 12.66
N ASP A 168 -13.14 -12.22 12.87
CA ASP A 168 -13.17 -10.99 12.07
C ASP A 168 -12.06 -10.04 12.53
N ASN A 169 -10.81 -10.38 12.20
CA ASN A 169 -9.65 -9.54 12.53
C ASN A 169 -8.45 -9.85 11.63
N LEU A 170 -7.46 -8.94 11.65
CA LEU A 170 -6.10 -9.23 11.17
C LEU A 170 -5.37 -10.02 12.25
N LEU A 171 -4.89 -11.20 11.89
CA LEU A 171 -4.19 -12.10 12.80
C LEU A 171 -2.69 -12.05 12.54
N TYR A 172 -1.91 -12.16 13.62
CA TYR A 172 -0.44 -12.19 13.58
C TYR A 172 0.06 -13.56 13.99
N THR A 173 1.08 -14.05 13.30
CA THR A 173 1.62 -15.39 13.59
C THR A 173 3.05 -15.26 14.13
N PRO A 174 3.32 -15.75 15.36
CA PRO A 174 4.68 -15.78 15.90
C PRO A 174 5.53 -16.94 15.41
N ASP A 175 4.88 -18.03 14.97
CA ASP A 175 5.52 -19.33 14.74
C ASP A 175 5.48 -19.80 13.27
N ALA A 176 5.20 -18.89 12.33
CA ALA A 176 5.15 -19.21 10.89
C ALA A 176 5.97 -18.21 10.07
N ASP A 177 6.32 -18.62 8.85
CA ASP A 177 7.12 -17.82 7.92
C ASP A 177 6.36 -16.62 7.30
N PHE A 178 5.10 -16.41 7.69
CA PHE A 178 4.29 -15.26 7.27
C PHE A 178 3.84 -14.45 8.49
N SER A 179 3.83 -13.12 8.33
CA SER A 179 3.68 -12.17 9.42
C SER A 179 2.25 -12.00 9.91
N CYS A 180 1.30 -11.90 8.97
CA CYS A 180 -0.10 -11.71 9.25
C CYS A 180 -0.99 -12.34 8.18
N PHE A 181 -2.23 -12.64 8.56
CA PHE A 181 -3.25 -13.14 7.67
C PHE A 181 -4.64 -12.72 8.16
N ALA A 182 -5.62 -12.75 7.26
CA ALA A 182 -7.01 -12.51 7.58
C ALA A 182 -7.89 -13.41 6.71
N ASP A 183 -9.03 -13.85 7.25
CA ASP A 183 -10.06 -14.48 6.44
C ASP A 183 -10.87 -13.37 5.77
N LEU A 184 -10.63 -13.13 4.48
CA LEU A 184 -11.29 -12.05 3.74
C LEU A 184 -12.80 -12.26 3.61
N ALA A 185 -13.28 -13.50 3.72
CA ALA A 185 -14.72 -13.80 3.73
C ALA A 185 -15.45 -13.25 4.95
N LEU A 186 -14.71 -13.07 6.06
CA LEU A 186 -15.21 -12.49 7.29
C LEU A 186 -14.92 -10.99 7.35
N THR A 187 -13.67 -10.63 7.09
CA THR A 187 -13.15 -9.28 7.30
C THR A 187 -13.45 -8.31 6.16
N SER A 188 -13.76 -8.83 4.97
CA SER A 188 -13.97 -8.06 3.74
C SER A 188 -15.07 -8.69 2.87
N PRO A 189 -16.28 -8.94 3.41
CA PRO A 189 -17.22 -9.89 2.82
C PRO A 189 -17.84 -9.44 1.48
N GLU A 190 -17.85 -8.15 1.14
CA GLU A 190 -18.62 -7.66 -0.02
C GLU A 190 -18.13 -8.22 -1.35
N ASP A 191 -16.80 -8.36 -1.50
CA ASP A 191 -16.18 -8.89 -2.72
C ASP A 191 -15.56 -10.28 -2.49
N TYR A 192 -15.30 -10.65 -1.23
CA TYR A 192 -14.51 -11.82 -0.86
C TYR A 192 -15.32 -12.93 -0.15
N TYR A 193 -16.65 -12.83 -0.13
CA TYR A 193 -17.53 -13.90 0.35
C TYR A 193 -18.59 -14.29 -0.69
N LEU A 194 -18.82 -15.59 -0.84
CA LEU A 194 -19.92 -16.13 -1.63
C LEU A 194 -20.83 -17.01 -0.79
N GLN A 195 -22.11 -16.68 -0.77
CA GLN A 195 -23.10 -17.45 -0.01
C GLN A 195 -23.09 -18.93 -0.43
N GLY A 196 -22.94 -19.82 0.56
CA GLY A 196 -22.88 -21.27 0.35
C GLY A 196 -21.57 -21.81 -0.21
N GLN A 197 -20.60 -20.95 -0.58
CA GLN A 197 -19.28 -21.37 -1.09
C GLN A 197 -18.09 -20.86 -0.25
N GLY A 198 -18.35 -20.07 0.80
CA GLY A 198 -17.31 -19.56 1.70
C GLY A 198 -16.49 -18.42 1.08
N SER A 199 -15.19 -18.40 1.36
CA SER A 199 -14.24 -17.38 0.87
C SER A 199 -14.14 -17.34 -0.65
N LEU A 200 -14.26 -16.13 -1.20
CA LEU A 200 -14.09 -15.72 -2.59
C LEU A 200 -12.76 -14.93 -2.68
N LEU A 201 -12.03 -15.12 -3.78
CA LEU A 201 -10.65 -14.66 -4.02
C LEU A 201 -10.33 -13.21 -3.65
#